data_AF-A0A818X4Q3-F1
#
_entry.id   AF-A0A818X4Q3-F1
#
_cell.length_a   1.000
_cell.length_b   1.000
_cell.length_c   1.000
_cell.angle_alpha   90.00
_cell.angle_beta   90.00
_cell.angle_gamma   90.00
#
_symmetry.space_group_name_H-M   'P 1'
#
loop_
_entity.id
_entity.type
_entity.pdbx_description
1 polymer ?
#
loop_
_entity_poly.entity_id
_entity_poly.type
_entity_poly.pdbx_seq_one_letter_code
_entity_poly.pdbx_strand_id
1 'polypeptide(L)'
;MLKNQFVLFWECVFGPKLYQTYPLVPPSPTRQPTHLYIKNTTETLSDIVFLVFKILLGIFQTICPLCILYFYYKGSLTYENGILLLRLSSCMIIIPIYFMLLRGISRFINPTYKTFINEFSQVKCNSTQKTRQKLLTKYDFSLSHWKPDYIIQSSTIRKLPMISTSEKNFINQTEVTFIERLFHYPSLLFGYICVNVFGRRLMFPGSLQIIRHMTNRALLDGRTNLIVSHRAKRYILRTSDGNHIDTIFVDRRIIDNRQTLIITCEGNAGFYEIGCMMTPIEAGYSVLGWNRPGFGE
;
A
#
# COMPACT_ATOMS: atom_id res chain seq x y z
N MET A 1 -20.69 17.17 24.75
CA MET A 1 -21.24 16.60 23.49
C MET A 1 -20.51 17.10 22.25
N LEU A 2 -20.38 18.43 22.03
CA LEU A 2 -19.65 18.99 20.87
C LEU A 2 -18.19 18.53 20.78
N LYS A 3 -17.44 18.50 21.90
CA LYS A 3 -16.04 18.06 21.92
C LYS A 3 -15.85 16.64 21.34
N ASN A 4 -16.77 15.73 21.63
CA ASN A 4 -16.73 14.35 21.12
C ASN A 4 -17.07 14.30 19.62
N GLN A 5 -17.96 15.15 19.13
CA GLN A 5 -18.28 15.23 17.71
C GLN A 5 -17.12 15.82 16.90
N PHE A 6 -16.41 16.81 17.44
CA PHE A 6 -15.23 17.39 16.79
C PHE A 6 -14.08 16.39 16.70
N VAL A 7 -13.82 15.63 17.77
CA VAL A 7 -12.83 14.54 17.75
C VAL A 7 -13.21 13.48 16.70
N LEU A 8 -14.47 13.05 16.70
CA LEU A 8 -14.97 12.07 15.73
C LEU A 8 -14.85 12.57 14.28
N PHE A 9 -15.11 13.85 14.03
CA PHE A 9 -14.93 14.44 12.71
C PHE A 9 -13.47 14.37 12.25
N TRP A 10 -12.52 14.72 13.11
CA TRP A 10 -11.09 14.59 12.79
C TRP A 10 -10.66 13.14 12.55
N GLU A 11 -11.22 12.20 13.31
CA GLU A 11 -11.03 10.77 13.05
C GLU A 11 -11.62 10.33 11.71
N CYS A 12 -12.69 10.94 11.23
CA CYS A 12 -13.22 10.69 9.87
C CYS A 12 -12.32 11.25 8.77
N VAL A 13 -11.75 12.45 8.97
CA VAL A 13 -10.86 13.13 8.01
C VAL A 13 -9.56 12.34 7.81
N PHE A 14 -8.90 11.97 8.91
CA PHE A 14 -7.60 11.28 8.92
C PHE A 14 -7.70 9.77 9.12
N GLY A 15 -8.91 9.23 9.22
CA GLY A 15 -9.14 7.81 9.44
C GLY A 15 -8.82 6.94 8.23
N PRO A 16 -8.56 5.64 8.47
CA PRO A 16 -8.32 4.68 7.42
C PRO A 16 -9.53 4.53 6.51
N LYS A 17 -9.27 4.21 5.24
CA LYS A 17 -10.32 3.90 4.27
C LYS A 17 -10.94 2.54 4.60
N LEU A 18 -12.27 2.47 4.65
CA LEU A 18 -13.02 1.22 4.80
C LEU A 18 -13.33 0.64 3.41
N TYR A 19 -13.14 -0.68 3.24
CA TYR A 19 -13.41 -1.39 1.99
C TYR A 19 -14.67 -2.23 2.06
N GLN A 20 -14.78 -3.05 3.11
CA GLN A 20 -15.88 -3.99 3.27
C GLN A 20 -16.03 -4.39 4.74
N THR A 21 -17.22 -4.87 5.07
CA THR A 21 -17.52 -5.50 6.35
C THR A 21 -17.78 -6.99 6.14
N TYR A 22 -17.20 -7.80 7.01
CA TYR A 22 -17.36 -9.24 7.00
C TYR A 22 -18.51 -9.66 7.91
N PRO A 23 -19.26 -10.71 7.55
CA PRO A 23 -20.24 -11.29 8.45
C PRO A 23 -19.56 -11.85 9.71
N LEU A 24 -20.27 -11.84 10.83
CA LEU A 24 -19.80 -12.46 12.07
C LEU A 24 -19.63 -13.98 11.85
N VAL A 25 -18.47 -14.50 12.23
CA VAL A 25 -18.19 -15.94 12.30
C VAL A 25 -18.48 -16.40 13.74
N PRO A 26 -19.23 -17.49 14.00
CA PRO A 26 -19.71 -18.53 13.08
C PRO A 26 -20.89 -18.09 12.21
N PRO A 27 -21.06 -18.69 11.02
CA PRO A 27 -22.15 -18.34 10.12
C PRO A 27 -23.49 -18.60 10.79
N SER A 28 -24.25 -17.54 11.06
CA SER A 28 -25.68 -17.63 11.33
C SER A 28 -26.37 -18.34 10.16
N PRO A 29 -27.46 -19.12 10.39
CA PRO A 29 -28.18 -19.83 9.33
C PRO A 29 -28.71 -18.89 8.23
N THR A 30 -28.88 -17.61 8.56
CA THR A 30 -29.04 -16.51 7.62
C THR A 30 -27.67 -16.01 7.16
N ARG A 31 -27.17 -16.53 6.03
CA ARG A 31 -26.00 -15.98 5.31
C ARG A 31 -26.18 -14.47 5.13
N GLN A 32 -25.59 -13.65 6.00
CA GLN A 32 -25.43 -12.23 5.68
C GLN A 32 -24.27 -12.14 4.69
N PRO A 33 -24.51 -11.63 3.46
CA PRO A 33 -23.45 -11.48 2.47
C PRO A 33 -22.40 -10.49 2.99
N THR A 34 -21.16 -10.62 2.50
CA THR A 34 -20.17 -9.55 2.69
C THR A 34 -20.70 -8.25 2.11
N HIS A 35 -20.77 -7.20 2.93
CA HIS A 35 -21.25 -5.90 2.50
C HIS A 35 -20.06 -5.03 2.12
N LEU A 36 -19.93 -4.77 0.82
CA LEU A 36 -18.99 -3.78 0.32
C LEU A 36 -19.39 -2.40 0.86
N TYR A 37 -18.41 -1.62 1.29
CA TYR A 37 -18.65 -0.28 1.76
C TYR A 37 -19.14 0.61 0.61
N ILE A 38 -20.38 1.07 0.73
CA ILE A 38 -21.00 1.99 -0.23
C ILE A 38 -20.55 3.41 0.12
N LYS A 39 -19.75 3.99 -0.76
CA LYS A 39 -19.26 5.36 -0.64
C LYS A 39 -20.30 6.35 -1.15
N ASN A 40 -20.31 7.53 -0.56
CA ASN A 40 -21.04 8.66 -1.11
C ASN A 40 -20.37 9.14 -2.42
N THR A 41 -21.13 9.83 -3.27
CA THR A 41 -20.61 10.42 -4.52
C THR A 41 -19.45 11.37 -4.26
N THR A 42 -19.54 12.18 -3.21
CA THR A 42 -18.50 13.10 -2.75
C THR A 42 -17.23 12.41 -2.26
N GLU A 43 -17.35 11.28 -1.56
CA GLU A 43 -16.20 10.45 -1.15
C GLU A 43 -15.54 9.82 -2.38
N THR A 44 -16.35 9.34 -3.33
CA THR A 44 -15.85 8.76 -4.59
C THR A 44 -15.11 9.80 -5.43
N LEU A 45 -15.67 11.00 -5.57
CA LEU A 45 -15.03 12.12 -6.26
C LEU A 45 -13.69 12.49 -5.60
N SER A 46 -13.67 12.58 -4.27
CA SER A 46 -12.45 12.88 -3.51
C SER A 46 -11.37 11.80 -3.73
N ASP A 47 -11.76 10.52 -3.71
CA ASP A 47 -10.87 9.39 -3.99
C ASP A 47 -10.27 9.46 -5.41
N ILE A 48 -11.06 9.87 -6.42
CA ILE A 48 -10.59 10.06 -7.80
C ILE A 48 -9.57 11.20 -7.85
N VAL A 49 -9.86 12.34 -7.22
CA VAL A 49 -8.93 13.48 -7.16
C VAL A 49 -7.61 13.07 -6.51
N PHE A 50 -7.64 12.31 -5.41
CA PHE A 50 -6.42 11.81 -4.77
C PHE A 50 -5.65 10.82 -5.64
N LEU A 51 -6.34 9.97 -6.41
CA LEU A 51 -5.69 9.07 -7.36
C LEU A 51 -4.97 9.86 -8.46
N VAL A 52 -5.65 10.81 -9.09
CA VAL A 52 -5.08 11.68 -10.13
C VAL A 52 -3.90 12.47 -9.56
N PHE A 53 -4.04 13.05 -8.37
CA PHE A 53 -2.95 13.77 -7.70
C PHE A 53 -1.72 12.89 -7.45
N LYS A 54 -1.91 11.65 -6.97
CA LYS A 54 -0.79 10.70 -6.78
C LYS A 54 -0.10 10.33 -8.09
N ILE A 55 -0.87 10.11 -9.15
CA ILE A 55 -0.33 9.82 -10.49
C ILE A 55 0.47 11.03 -11.00
N LEU A 56 -0.09 12.23 -10.93
CA LEU A 56 0.57 13.47 -11.33
C LEU A 56 1.85 13.72 -10.54
N LEU A 57 1.83 13.53 -9.21
CA LEU A 57 3.01 13.67 -8.37
C LEU A 57 4.08 12.64 -8.74
N GLY A 58 3.69 11.40 -9.02
CA GLY A 58 4.61 10.36 -9.48
C GLY A 58 5.25 10.69 -10.83
N ILE A 59 4.47 11.21 -11.78
CA ILE A 59 4.97 11.68 -13.08
C ILE A 59 5.91 12.87 -12.88
N PHE A 60 5.49 13.85 -12.07
CA PHE A 60 6.28 15.04 -11.76
C PHE A 60 7.63 14.66 -11.16
N GLN A 61 7.66 13.77 -10.15
CA GLN A 61 8.92 13.29 -9.55
C GLN A 61 9.86 12.65 -10.57
N THR A 62 9.32 11.95 -11.58
CA THR A 62 10.15 11.34 -12.63
C THR A 62 10.65 12.33 -13.68
N ILE A 63 9.86 13.33 -14.05
CA ILE A 63 10.18 14.27 -15.13
C ILE A 63 10.89 15.53 -14.59
N CYS A 64 10.72 15.87 -13.30
CA CYS A 64 11.31 17.03 -12.63
C CYS A 64 12.79 17.29 -12.98
N PRO A 65 13.73 16.33 -12.90
CA PRO A 65 15.13 16.59 -13.24
C PRO A 65 15.33 17.01 -14.70
N LEU A 66 14.56 16.44 -15.63
CA LEU A 66 14.61 16.81 -17.05
C LEU A 66 13.96 18.18 -17.29
N CYS A 67 12.85 18.47 -16.62
CA CYS A 67 12.19 19.77 -16.68
C CYS A 67 13.10 20.91 -16.19
N ILE A 68 13.80 20.71 -15.07
CA ILE A 68 14.71 21.73 -14.51
C ILE A 68 15.84 22.05 -15.50
N LEU A 69 16.46 21.02 -16.08
CA LEU A 69 17.50 21.19 -17.11
C LEU A 69 16.97 21.93 -18.35
N TYR A 70 15.76 21.60 -18.79
CA TYR A 70 15.12 22.29 -19.93
C TYR A 70 14.80 23.76 -19.63
N PHE A 71 14.24 24.06 -18.44
CA PHE A 71 13.95 25.45 -18.05
C PHE A 71 15.21 26.27 -17.84
N TYR A 72 16.29 25.65 -17.35
CA TYR A 72 17.62 26.27 -17.25
C TYR A 72 18.18 26.58 -18.63
N TYR A 73 18.20 25.61 -19.55
CA TYR A 73 18.68 25.80 -20.92
C TYR A 73 17.92 26.91 -21.66
N LYS A 74 16.60 26.98 -21.48
CA LYS A 74 15.75 27.99 -22.11
C LYS A 74 15.84 29.38 -21.44
N GLY A 75 16.62 29.53 -20.36
CA GLY A 75 16.71 30.79 -19.61
C GLY A 75 15.36 31.26 -19.04
N SER A 76 14.39 30.35 -18.88
CA SER A 76 13.01 30.69 -18.50
C SER A 76 12.83 30.87 -16.99
N LEU A 77 13.92 30.82 -16.22
CA LEU A 77 13.95 31.02 -14.77
C LEU A 77 13.96 32.53 -14.42
N THR A 78 12.97 33.25 -14.93
CA THR A 78 12.76 34.68 -14.65
C THR A 78 11.87 34.87 -13.42
N TYR A 79 11.94 36.06 -12.81
CA TYR A 79 11.12 36.41 -11.63
C TYR A 79 9.62 36.24 -11.88
N GLU A 80 9.14 36.66 -13.05
CA GLU A 80 7.73 36.53 -13.44
C GLU A 80 7.27 35.07 -13.54
N ASN A 81 8.09 34.21 -14.15
CA ASN A 81 7.82 32.77 -14.23
C ASN A 81 7.90 32.09 -12.86
N GLY A 82 8.75 32.59 -11.96
CA GLY A 82 8.82 32.15 -10.56
C GLY A 82 7.51 32.39 -9.81
N ILE A 83 6.87 33.56 -9.99
CA ILE A 83 5.57 33.86 -9.39
C ILE A 83 4.48 32.92 -9.93
N LEU A 84 4.49 32.64 -11.24
CA LEU A 84 3.55 31.69 -11.84
C LEU A 84 3.73 30.28 -11.24
N LEU A 85 4.97 29.81 -11.10
CA LEU A 85 5.27 28.51 -10.49
C LEU A 85 4.79 28.44 -9.04
N LEU A 86 4.99 29.52 -8.27
CA LEU A 86 4.51 29.61 -6.89
C LEU A 86 2.97 29.50 -6.83
N ARG A 87 2.24 30.19 -7.71
CA ARG A 87 0.77 30.10 -7.79
C ARG A 87 0.31 28.68 -8.12
N LEU A 88 0.92 28.04 -9.11
CA LEU A 88 0.61 26.64 -9.48
C LEU A 88 0.89 25.67 -8.33
N SER A 89 2.04 25.83 -7.67
CA SER A 89 2.40 25.01 -6.51
C SER A 89 1.41 25.19 -5.35
N SER A 90 0.90 26.41 -5.16
CA SER A 90 -0.12 26.71 -4.14
C SER A 90 -1.45 26.00 -4.46
N CYS A 91 -1.89 26.02 -5.73
CA CYS A 91 -3.08 25.28 -6.16
C CYS A 91 -2.93 23.76 -5.91
N MET A 92 -1.75 23.20 -6.19
CA MET A 92 -1.47 21.78 -5.95
C MET A 92 -1.54 21.38 -4.46
N ILE A 93 -1.42 22.33 -3.53
CA ILE A 93 -1.56 22.09 -2.09
C ILE A 93 -3.01 22.32 -1.63
N ILE A 94 -3.64 23.41 -2.07
CA ILE A 94 -4.97 23.82 -1.61
C ILE A 94 -6.05 22.83 -2.08
N ILE A 95 -5.97 22.36 -3.33
CA ILE A 95 -6.98 21.45 -3.91
C ILE A 95 -7.08 20.13 -3.10
N PRO A 96 -5.97 19.39 -2.84
CA PRO A 96 -6.03 18.19 -2.01
C PRO A 96 -6.57 18.42 -0.59
N ILE A 97 -6.23 19.56 0.04
CA ILE A 97 -6.72 19.90 1.38
C ILE A 97 -8.25 20.07 1.36
N TYR A 98 -8.77 20.79 0.36
CA TYR A 98 -10.21 20.96 0.19
C TYR A 98 -10.95 19.62 0.03
N PHE A 99 -10.46 18.75 -0.86
CA PHE A 99 -11.06 17.41 -1.05
C PHE A 99 -10.86 16.48 0.15
N MET A 100 -9.82 16.68 0.97
CA MET A 100 -9.64 15.96 2.23
C MET A 100 -10.76 16.28 3.23
N LEU A 101 -11.14 17.55 3.36
CA LEU A 101 -12.22 17.99 4.23
C LEU A 101 -13.58 17.52 3.72
N LEU A 102 -13.85 17.63 2.42
CA LEU A 102 -15.07 17.09 1.80
C LEU A 102 -15.23 15.59 2.03
N ARG A 103 -14.13 14.83 1.90
CA ARG A 103 -14.11 13.40 2.22
C ARG A 103 -14.43 13.15 3.70
N GLY A 104 -13.88 13.95 4.61
CA GLY A 104 -14.17 13.88 6.04
C GLY A 104 -15.65 14.10 6.38
N ILE A 105 -16.27 15.13 5.79
CA ILE A 105 -17.71 15.41 5.94
C ILE A 105 -18.54 14.23 5.43
N SER A 106 -18.17 13.69 4.26
CA SER A 106 -18.87 12.56 3.64
C SER A 106 -18.85 11.31 4.53
N ARG A 107 -17.70 11.01 5.12
CA ARG A 107 -17.50 9.90 6.07
C ARG A 107 -18.21 10.12 7.39
N PHE A 108 -18.32 11.36 7.85
CA PHE A 108 -19.05 11.70 9.08
C PHE A 108 -20.57 11.51 8.93
N ILE A 109 -21.11 11.76 7.73
CA ILE A 109 -22.53 11.53 7.40
C ILE A 109 -22.81 10.03 7.24
N ASN A 110 -21.86 9.24 6.75
CA ASN A 110 -22.08 7.81 6.51
C ASN A 110 -22.15 7.02 7.84
N PRO A 111 -23.29 6.39 8.17
CA PRO A 111 -23.48 5.69 9.44
C PRO A 111 -22.57 4.46 9.58
N THR A 112 -22.32 3.73 8.49
CA THR A 112 -21.45 2.53 8.49
C THR A 112 -20.00 2.90 8.75
N TYR A 113 -19.53 4.01 8.18
CA TYR A 113 -18.18 4.49 8.48
C TYR A 113 -18.08 4.99 9.92
N LYS A 114 -19.12 5.68 10.41
CA LYS A 114 -19.17 6.21 11.78
C LYS A 114 -19.12 5.11 12.85
N THR A 115 -19.78 3.97 12.64
CA THR A 115 -19.68 2.82 13.55
C THR A 115 -18.28 2.21 13.50
N PHE A 116 -17.74 2.01 12.30
CA PHE A 116 -16.38 1.51 12.10
C PHE A 116 -15.32 2.38 12.79
N ILE A 117 -15.32 3.70 12.58
CA ILE A 117 -14.27 4.58 13.10
C ILE A 117 -14.30 4.68 14.62
N ASN A 118 -15.48 4.61 15.24
CA ASN A 118 -15.63 4.54 16.69
C ASN A 118 -15.02 3.24 17.25
N GLU A 119 -15.33 2.09 16.65
CA GLU A 119 -14.72 0.80 17.04
C GLU A 119 -13.21 0.82 16.82
N PHE A 120 -12.74 1.40 15.71
CA PHE A 120 -11.33 1.55 15.39
C PHE A 120 -10.60 2.41 16.43
N SER A 121 -11.17 3.57 16.80
CA SER A 121 -10.58 4.47 17.80
C SER A 121 -10.49 3.81 19.18
N GLN A 122 -11.54 3.09 19.59
CA GLN A 122 -11.54 2.31 20.83
C GLN A 122 -10.42 1.26 20.86
N VAL A 123 -10.25 0.51 19.76
CA VAL A 123 -9.18 -0.51 19.66
C VAL A 123 -7.79 0.12 19.60
N LYS A 124 -7.66 1.30 19.00
CA LYS A 124 -6.39 2.04 18.93
C LYS A 124 -5.91 2.50 20.31
N CYS A 125 -6.84 2.89 21.18
CA CYS A 125 -6.56 3.33 22.56
C CYS A 125 -6.39 2.16 23.53
N ASN A 126 -7.27 1.15 23.48
CA ASN A 126 -7.28 -0.01 24.39
C ASN A 126 -6.97 -1.31 23.64
N SER A 127 -5.71 -1.50 23.27
CA SER A 127 -5.30 -2.54 22.33
C SER A 127 -4.84 -3.84 23.01
N THR A 128 -5.72 -4.83 23.10
CA THR A 128 -5.33 -6.25 23.31
C THR A 128 -5.25 -6.96 21.96
N GLN A 129 -4.33 -7.93 21.81
CA GLN A 129 -4.20 -8.71 20.56
C GLN A 129 -5.53 -9.34 20.10
N LYS A 130 -6.33 -9.85 21.04
CA LYS A 130 -7.66 -10.41 20.76
C LYS A 130 -8.63 -9.37 20.19
N THR A 131 -8.66 -8.15 20.76
CA THR A 131 -9.54 -7.07 20.30
C THR A 131 -9.12 -6.55 18.92
N ARG A 132 -7.82 -6.44 18.68
CA ARG A 132 -7.24 -6.13 17.37
C ARG A 132 -7.65 -7.15 16.31
N GLN A 133 -7.49 -8.43 16.62
CA GLN A 133 -7.88 -9.50 15.71
C GLN A 133 -9.38 -9.48 15.41
N LYS A 134 -10.21 -9.24 16.44
CA LYS A 134 -11.67 -9.12 16.26
C LYS A 134 -12.04 -8.01 15.28
N LEU A 135 -11.35 -6.86 15.32
CA LEU A 135 -11.57 -5.78 14.37
C LEU A 135 -11.17 -6.17 12.94
N LEU A 136 -9.99 -6.78 12.78
CA LEU A 136 -9.48 -7.23 11.48
C LEU A 136 -10.33 -8.34 10.84
N THR A 137 -11.01 -9.15 11.66
CA THR A 137 -11.94 -10.17 11.19
C THR A 137 -13.32 -9.58 10.84
N LYS A 138 -13.69 -8.42 11.41
CA LYS A 138 -14.98 -7.76 11.16
C LYS A 138 -14.92 -6.76 10.01
N TYR A 139 -13.81 -6.05 9.84
CA TYR A 139 -13.66 -4.97 8.89
C TYR A 139 -12.41 -5.16 8.03
N ASP A 140 -12.53 -4.87 6.74
CA ASP A 140 -11.39 -4.68 5.86
C ASP A 140 -11.16 -3.20 5.61
N PHE A 141 -9.98 -2.71 5.96
CA PHE A 141 -9.64 -1.31 5.91
C PHE A 141 -8.16 -1.09 5.59
N SER A 142 -7.84 0.15 5.24
CA SER A 142 -6.48 0.60 4.94
C SER A 142 -5.57 0.49 6.15
N LEU A 143 -4.47 -0.22 6.00
CA LEU A 143 -3.56 -0.55 7.08
C LEU A 143 -2.59 0.57 7.47
N SER A 144 -2.61 1.71 6.77
CA SER A 144 -1.65 2.82 6.96
C SER A 144 -1.60 3.36 8.39
N HIS A 145 -2.70 3.28 9.14
CA HIS A 145 -2.81 3.78 10.50
C HIS A 145 -2.80 2.68 11.57
N TRP A 146 -2.55 1.43 11.18
CA TRP A 146 -2.59 0.28 12.09
C TRP A 146 -1.22 0.04 12.72
N LYS A 147 -1.20 -0.30 14.01
CA LYS A 147 0.04 -0.69 14.71
C LYS A 147 0.44 -2.10 14.26
N PRO A 148 1.72 -2.45 14.12
CA PRO A 148 2.11 -3.83 13.82
C PRO A 148 1.71 -4.80 14.96
N ASP A 149 1.42 -6.05 14.61
CA ASP A 149 1.18 -7.16 15.56
C ASP A 149 2.50 -7.77 16.03
N TYR A 150 3.48 -7.86 15.13
CA TYR A 150 4.81 -8.37 15.42
C TYR A 150 5.87 -7.41 14.93
N ILE A 151 6.90 -7.17 15.74
CA ILE A 151 8.01 -6.27 15.43
C ILE A 151 9.29 -7.08 15.44
N ILE A 152 9.98 -7.13 14.30
CA ILE A 152 11.30 -7.76 14.20
C ILE A 152 12.34 -6.81 14.75
N GLN A 153 13.09 -7.27 15.75
CA GLN A 153 14.23 -6.51 16.29
C GLN A 153 15.44 -6.69 15.39
N SER A 154 16.14 -5.60 15.08
CA SER A 154 17.29 -5.59 14.19
C SER A 154 18.46 -6.45 14.69
N SER A 155 18.53 -6.73 15.99
CA SER A 155 19.53 -7.61 16.62
C SER A 155 19.40 -9.07 16.19
N THR A 156 18.22 -9.52 15.77
CA THR A 156 17.94 -10.92 15.41
C THR A 156 18.31 -11.24 13.96
N ILE A 157 18.60 -10.21 13.15
CA ILE A 157 18.79 -10.38 11.71
C ILE A 157 20.25 -10.67 11.40
N ARG A 158 20.51 -11.88 10.90
CA ARG A 158 21.73 -12.17 10.16
C ARG A 158 21.68 -11.34 8.88
N LYS A 159 22.50 -10.28 8.80
CA LYS A 159 22.72 -9.55 7.54
C LYS A 159 23.32 -10.53 6.54
N LEU A 160 22.49 -11.08 5.67
CA LEU A 160 22.99 -11.79 4.49
C LEU A 160 23.78 -10.76 3.68
N PRO A 161 24.99 -11.08 3.21
CA PRO A 161 25.69 -10.21 2.30
C PRO A 161 24.76 -10.00 1.11
N MET A 162 24.35 -8.75 0.87
CA MET A 162 23.74 -8.40 -0.40
C MET A 162 24.72 -8.91 -1.46
N ILE A 163 24.24 -9.73 -2.39
CA ILE A 163 25.02 -10.11 -3.57
C ILE A 163 25.19 -8.80 -4.33
N SER A 164 26.18 -7.99 -3.93
CA SER A 164 26.67 -6.93 -4.76
C SER A 164 27.29 -7.68 -5.93
N THR A 165 26.65 -7.59 -7.08
CA THR A 165 27.39 -7.70 -8.33
C THR A 165 28.50 -6.67 -8.21
N SER A 166 29.68 -7.16 -7.83
CA SER A 166 30.87 -6.39 -7.53
C SER A 166 31.06 -5.35 -8.63
N GLU A 167 30.89 -4.06 -8.31
CA GLU A 167 31.23 -2.94 -9.20
C GLU A 167 32.66 -3.08 -9.74
N LYS A 168 33.54 -3.79 -9.01
CA LYS A 168 34.93 -4.03 -9.38
C LYS A 168 35.08 -4.88 -10.66
N ASN A 169 34.05 -5.59 -11.11
CA ASN A 169 34.13 -6.36 -12.35
C ASN A 169 33.74 -5.57 -13.61
N PHE A 170 33.09 -4.40 -13.47
CA PHE A 170 32.74 -3.55 -14.61
C PHE A 170 33.84 -2.55 -14.98
N ILE A 171 34.71 -2.20 -14.02
CA ILE A 171 35.78 -1.20 -14.22
C ILE A 171 37.07 -1.84 -14.77
N ASN A 172 37.19 -3.16 -14.75
CA ASN A 172 38.42 -3.89 -15.12
C ASN A 172 38.49 -4.32 -16.59
N GLN A 173 37.86 -3.60 -17.52
CA GLN A 173 38.00 -3.91 -18.95
C GLN A 173 38.39 -2.67 -19.76
N THR A 174 39.65 -2.70 -20.22
CA THR A 174 40.27 -1.95 -21.32
C THR A 174 40.39 -0.44 -21.16
N GLU A 175 41.54 0.13 -21.59
CA GLU A 175 41.74 1.58 -21.64
C GLU A 175 40.76 2.22 -22.63
N VAL A 176 39.61 2.64 -22.12
CA VAL A 176 38.56 3.32 -22.87
C VAL A 176 39.09 4.67 -23.35
N THR A 177 38.98 4.92 -24.66
CA THR A 177 39.39 6.18 -25.29
C THR A 177 38.66 7.38 -24.69
N PHE A 178 39.24 8.59 -24.79
CA PHE A 178 38.62 9.82 -24.27
C PHE A 178 37.19 10.05 -24.81
N ILE A 179 36.95 9.69 -26.07
CA ILE A 179 35.63 9.80 -26.72
C ILE A 179 34.64 8.81 -26.10
N GLU A 180 35.04 7.56 -25.90
CA GLU A 180 34.19 6.58 -25.21
C GLU A 180 33.88 7.03 -23.79
N ARG A 181 34.84 7.62 -23.08
CA ARG A 181 34.63 8.17 -21.73
C ARG A 181 33.64 9.35 -21.75
N LEU A 182 33.70 10.22 -22.75
CA LEU A 182 32.80 11.37 -22.92
C LEU A 182 31.34 10.94 -23.17
N PHE A 183 31.11 9.86 -23.92
CA PHE A 183 29.77 9.31 -24.16
C PHE A 183 29.30 8.34 -23.07
N HIS A 184 30.22 7.70 -22.34
CA HIS A 184 29.91 6.72 -21.30
C HIS A 184 29.23 7.34 -20.07
N TYR A 185 29.64 8.53 -19.64
CA TYR A 185 29.03 9.18 -18.47
C TYR A 185 27.56 9.60 -18.71
N PRO A 186 27.20 10.26 -19.83
CA PRO A 186 25.81 10.50 -20.18
C PRO A 186 24.99 9.22 -20.34
N SER A 187 25.55 8.16 -20.94
CA SER A 187 24.83 6.89 -21.09
C SER A 187 24.59 6.18 -19.76
N LEU A 188 25.54 6.25 -18.82
CA LEU A 188 25.35 5.74 -17.46
C LEU A 188 24.28 6.52 -16.71
N LEU A 189 24.27 7.86 -16.83
CA LEU A 189 23.24 8.70 -16.23
C LEU A 189 21.86 8.37 -16.81
N PHE A 190 21.77 8.23 -18.14
CA PHE A 190 20.53 7.84 -18.81
C PHE A 190 20.08 6.44 -18.40
N GLY A 191 21.00 5.47 -18.35
CA GLY A 191 20.74 4.11 -17.86
C GLY A 191 20.26 4.11 -16.41
N TYR A 192 20.88 4.89 -15.54
CA TYR A 192 20.45 5.06 -14.14
C TYR A 192 19.03 5.63 -14.05
N ILE A 193 18.69 6.64 -14.86
CA ILE A 193 17.34 7.20 -14.95
C ILE A 193 16.38 6.12 -15.45
N CYS A 194 16.68 5.44 -16.55
CA CYS A 194 15.83 4.39 -17.13
C CYS A 194 15.55 3.24 -16.14
N VAL A 195 16.58 2.76 -15.43
CA VAL A 195 16.43 1.68 -14.43
C VAL A 195 15.56 2.14 -13.26
N ASN A 196 15.74 3.37 -12.76
CA ASN A 196 14.97 3.88 -11.63
C ASN A 196 13.54 4.29 -11.99
N VAL A 197 13.32 4.80 -13.20
CA VAL A 197 12.00 5.26 -13.67
C VAL A 197 11.14 4.12 -14.18
N PHE A 198 11.73 3.24 -15.01
CA PHE A 198 11.02 2.16 -15.71
C PHE A 198 11.45 0.79 -15.19
N GLY A 199 12.74 0.50 -15.15
CA GLY A 199 13.26 -0.85 -14.88
C GLY A 199 12.71 -1.46 -13.58
N ARG A 200 12.81 -0.73 -12.46
CA ARG A 200 12.29 -1.18 -11.16
C ARG A 200 10.79 -1.46 -11.18
N ARG A 201 10.01 -0.61 -11.86
CA ARG A 201 8.55 -0.71 -11.93
C ARG A 201 8.08 -1.84 -12.86
N LEU A 202 8.79 -2.05 -13.96
CA LEU A 202 8.52 -3.15 -14.91
C LEU A 202 8.95 -4.51 -14.37
N MET A 203 10.00 -4.57 -13.53
CA MET A 203 10.37 -5.81 -12.84
C MET A 203 9.32 -6.24 -11.79
N PHE A 204 8.60 -5.28 -11.21
CA PHE A 204 7.56 -5.52 -10.19
C PHE A 204 6.24 -4.83 -10.58
N PRO A 205 5.55 -5.30 -11.63
CA PRO A 205 4.35 -4.66 -12.14
C PRO A 205 3.24 -4.56 -11.09
N GLY A 206 3.14 -5.51 -10.14
CA GLY A 206 2.13 -5.43 -9.07
C GLY A 206 2.30 -4.25 -8.10
N SER A 207 3.46 -3.60 -8.09
CA SER A 207 3.69 -2.35 -7.34
C SER A 207 3.15 -1.09 -8.04
N LEU A 208 2.76 -1.20 -9.32
CA LEU A 208 2.20 -0.09 -10.08
C LEU A 208 0.79 0.23 -9.56
N GLN A 209 0.55 1.50 -9.23
CA GLN A 209 -0.75 1.96 -8.73
C GLN A 209 -1.89 1.66 -9.71
N ILE A 210 -1.62 1.72 -11.02
CA ILE A 210 -2.61 1.43 -12.08
C ILE A 210 -3.02 -0.04 -12.04
N ILE A 211 -2.05 -0.96 -12.05
CA ILE A 211 -2.31 -2.40 -12.00
C ILE A 211 -3.04 -2.74 -10.70
N ARG A 212 -2.59 -2.21 -9.57
CA ARG A 212 -3.26 -2.38 -8.28
C ARG A 212 -4.70 -1.87 -8.31
N HIS A 213 -4.97 -0.75 -8.97
CA HIS A 213 -6.33 -0.22 -9.10
C HIS A 213 -7.22 -1.15 -9.94
N MET A 214 -6.70 -1.67 -11.05
CA MET A 214 -7.40 -2.63 -11.92
C MET A 214 -7.67 -3.96 -11.21
N THR A 215 -6.72 -4.46 -10.41
CA THR A 215 -6.87 -5.74 -9.68
C THR A 215 -7.58 -5.59 -8.36
N ASN A 216 -7.80 -4.37 -7.86
CA ASN A 216 -8.34 -4.10 -6.52
C ASN A 216 -9.62 -4.89 -6.22
N ARG A 217 -10.51 -5.05 -7.21
CA ARG A 217 -11.74 -5.83 -7.01
C ARG A 217 -11.45 -7.31 -6.76
N ALA A 218 -10.62 -7.91 -7.61
CA ALA A 218 -10.20 -9.30 -7.44
C ALA A 218 -9.45 -9.51 -6.12
N LEU A 219 -8.64 -8.54 -5.68
CA LEU A 219 -7.95 -8.61 -4.38
C LEU A 219 -8.92 -8.59 -3.21
N LEU A 220 -9.94 -7.73 -3.24
CA LEU A 220 -10.96 -7.68 -2.20
C LEU A 220 -11.78 -8.98 -2.13
N ASP A 221 -12.18 -9.50 -3.30
CA ASP A 221 -12.94 -10.74 -3.39
C ASP A 221 -12.10 -11.96 -2.96
N GLY A 222 -10.82 -12.01 -3.34
CA GLY A 222 -9.87 -13.03 -2.90
C GLY A 222 -9.63 -13.00 -1.38
N ARG A 223 -9.45 -11.81 -0.80
CA ARG A 223 -9.33 -11.65 0.65
C ARG A 223 -10.59 -12.06 1.39
N THR A 224 -11.76 -11.72 0.85
CA THR A 224 -13.06 -12.18 1.36
C THR A 224 -13.13 -13.70 1.40
N ASN A 225 -12.73 -14.38 0.32
CA ASN A 225 -12.73 -15.83 0.28
C ASN A 225 -11.81 -16.44 1.34
N LEU A 226 -10.61 -15.89 1.54
CA LEU A 226 -9.68 -16.35 2.57
C LEU A 226 -10.26 -16.18 3.98
N ILE A 227 -10.81 -15.01 4.31
CA ILE A 227 -11.32 -14.72 5.65
C ILE A 227 -12.61 -15.48 5.95
N VAL A 228 -13.58 -15.47 5.02
CA VAL A 228 -14.91 -16.05 5.23
C VAL A 228 -14.91 -17.55 5.04
N SER A 229 -14.35 -18.06 3.93
CA SER A 229 -14.40 -19.48 3.59
C SER A 229 -13.33 -20.29 4.32
N HIS A 230 -12.12 -19.73 4.49
CA HIS A 230 -10.98 -20.45 5.09
C HIS A 230 -10.62 -19.99 6.50
N ARG A 231 -11.43 -19.12 7.12
CA ARG A 231 -11.21 -18.59 8.50
C ARG A 231 -9.81 -18.01 8.69
N ALA A 232 -9.28 -17.40 7.63
CA ALA A 232 -7.95 -16.82 7.65
C ALA A 232 -7.88 -15.62 8.61
N LYS A 233 -6.72 -15.46 9.25
CA LYS A 233 -6.43 -14.36 10.17
C LYS A 233 -5.35 -13.47 9.56
N ARG A 234 -5.68 -12.19 9.41
CA ARG A 234 -4.77 -11.16 8.94
C ARG A 234 -3.89 -10.65 10.07
N TYR A 235 -2.61 -10.42 9.80
CA TYR A 235 -1.61 -9.91 10.74
C TYR A 235 -0.70 -8.91 10.04
N ILE A 236 -0.19 -7.94 10.81
CA ILE A 236 0.78 -6.96 10.30
C ILE A 236 2.13 -7.17 10.96
N LEU A 237 3.15 -7.37 10.14
CA LEU A 237 4.53 -7.49 10.57
C LEU A 237 5.28 -6.19 10.31
N ARG A 238 6.14 -5.77 11.24
CA ARG A 238 7.10 -4.69 11.01
C ARG A 238 8.50 -5.28 10.88
N THR A 239 9.10 -5.05 9.73
CA THR A 239 10.50 -5.38 9.42
C THR A 239 11.47 -4.52 10.24
N SER A 240 12.75 -4.93 10.33
CA SER A 240 13.82 -4.13 10.94
C SER A 240 13.97 -2.74 10.32
N ASP A 241 13.70 -2.65 9.02
CA ASP A 241 13.89 -1.43 8.23
C ASP A 241 12.69 -0.49 8.36
N GLY A 242 11.74 -0.83 9.24
CA GLY A 242 10.57 -0.01 9.53
C GLY A 242 9.40 -0.22 8.56
N ASN A 243 9.55 -1.06 7.53
CA ASN A 243 8.48 -1.39 6.60
C ASN A 243 7.41 -2.28 7.24
N HIS A 244 6.17 -2.08 6.84
CA HIS A 244 5.02 -2.88 7.26
C HIS A 244 4.67 -3.90 6.17
N ILE A 245 4.43 -5.15 6.57
CA ILE A 245 4.04 -6.24 5.69
C ILE A 245 2.67 -6.73 6.13
N ASP A 246 1.73 -6.72 5.17
CA ASP A 246 0.43 -7.35 5.33
C ASP A 246 0.56 -8.86 5.08
N THR A 247 0.14 -9.65 6.06
CA THR A 247 0.23 -11.10 6.04
C THR A 247 -1.08 -11.73 6.41
N ILE A 248 -1.33 -12.93 5.89
CA ILE A 248 -2.53 -13.69 6.21
C ILE A 248 -2.14 -15.12 6.55
N PHE A 249 -2.76 -15.66 7.60
CA PHE A 249 -2.47 -16.97 8.14
C PHE A 249 -3.74 -17.81 8.23
N VAL A 250 -3.68 -19.03 7.69
CA VAL A 250 -4.72 -20.05 7.78
C VAL A 250 -4.22 -21.15 8.70
N ASP A 251 -4.90 -21.34 9.83
CA ASP A 251 -4.55 -22.36 10.82
C ASP A 251 -5.39 -23.63 10.63
N ARG A 252 -4.75 -24.71 10.16
CA ARG A 252 -5.39 -26.03 10.00
C ARG A 252 -5.08 -27.00 11.13
N ARG A 253 -4.28 -26.61 12.13
CA ARG A 253 -3.91 -27.50 13.25
C ARG A 253 -5.12 -27.96 14.05
N ILE A 254 -6.11 -27.08 14.21
CA ILE A 254 -7.32 -27.34 15.00
C ILE A 254 -8.32 -28.23 14.25
N ILE A 255 -8.34 -28.14 12.91
CA ILE A 255 -9.36 -28.81 12.09
C ILE A 255 -8.86 -30.17 11.59
N ASP A 256 -7.64 -30.20 11.05
CA ASP A 256 -7.11 -31.34 10.30
C ASP A 256 -5.88 -31.98 10.98
N ASN A 257 -5.53 -31.54 12.20
CA ASN A 257 -4.36 -31.96 12.99
C ASN A 257 -3.03 -31.97 12.22
N ARG A 258 -2.92 -31.12 11.19
CA ARG A 258 -1.72 -31.01 10.34
C ARG A 258 -0.70 -30.06 10.96
N GLN A 259 0.53 -30.53 11.07
CA GLN A 259 1.63 -29.78 11.69
C GLN A 259 2.48 -29.01 10.66
N THR A 260 2.31 -29.29 9.37
CA THR A 260 3.10 -28.64 8.31
C THR A 260 2.54 -27.25 7.99
N LEU A 261 3.42 -26.25 8.09
CA LEU A 261 3.19 -24.89 7.62
C LEU A 261 3.79 -24.71 6.23
N ILE A 262 2.98 -24.27 5.28
CA ILE A 262 3.44 -23.86 3.95
C ILE A 262 3.52 -22.33 3.93
N ILE A 263 4.71 -21.81 3.66
CA ILE A 263 4.92 -20.37 3.46
C ILE A 263 4.91 -20.11 1.96
N THR A 264 3.97 -19.27 1.55
CA THR A 264 3.78 -18.91 0.15
C THR A 264 4.41 -17.55 -0.14
N CYS A 265 5.21 -17.52 -1.19
CA CYS A 265 5.89 -16.33 -1.67
C CYS A 265 5.41 -16.08 -3.10
N GLU A 266 4.60 -15.05 -3.27
CA GLU A 266 4.04 -14.70 -4.57
C GLU A 266 5.11 -14.26 -5.57
N GLY A 267 4.79 -14.33 -6.86
CA GLY A 267 5.62 -13.82 -7.96
C GLY A 267 5.67 -12.29 -8.05
N ASN A 268 6.28 -11.75 -9.10
CA ASN A 268 6.48 -10.30 -9.29
C ASN A 268 5.27 -9.52 -9.80
N ALA A 269 4.22 -10.24 -10.15
CA ALA A 269 2.90 -9.69 -10.39
C ALA A 269 1.83 -10.28 -9.45
N GLY A 270 2.25 -11.14 -8.49
CA GLY A 270 1.35 -11.90 -7.64
C GLY A 270 0.97 -11.16 -6.36
N PHE A 271 -0.23 -11.48 -5.87
CA PHE A 271 -0.77 -11.01 -4.60
C PHE A 271 -1.29 -12.22 -3.82
N TYR A 272 -1.11 -12.24 -2.50
CA TYR A 272 -1.49 -13.42 -1.70
C TYR A 272 -2.99 -13.70 -1.80
N GLU A 273 -3.80 -12.67 -2.07
CA GLU A 273 -5.25 -12.76 -2.17
C GLU A 273 -5.74 -13.63 -3.33
N ILE A 274 -4.99 -13.65 -4.44
CA ILE A 274 -5.39 -14.31 -5.70
C ILE A 274 -4.29 -15.22 -6.27
N GLY A 275 -3.24 -15.47 -5.48
CA GLY A 275 -2.04 -16.15 -5.93
C GLY A 275 -1.96 -17.61 -5.50
N CYS A 276 -0.74 -18.06 -5.26
CA CYS A 276 -0.41 -19.46 -4.98
C CYS A 276 -0.87 -19.94 -3.59
N MET A 277 -1.41 -19.06 -2.74
CA MET A 277 -1.97 -19.42 -1.43
C MET A 277 -3.09 -20.45 -1.49
N MET A 278 -3.93 -20.44 -2.53
CA MET A 278 -5.14 -21.28 -2.55
C MET A 278 -4.81 -22.77 -2.65
N THR A 279 -3.85 -23.15 -3.50
CA THR A 279 -3.46 -24.54 -3.74
C THR A 279 -3.07 -25.30 -2.45
N PRO A 280 -2.16 -24.80 -1.59
CA PRO A 280 -1.85 -25.48 -0.33
C PRO A 280 -3.01 -25.43 0.69
N ILE A 281 -3.87 -24.42 0.65
CA ILE A 281 -5.07 -24.35 1.50
C ILE A 281 -6.08 -25.45 1.13
N GLU A 282 -6.29 -25.66 -0.17
CA GLU A 282 -7.16 -26.72 -0.73
C GLU A 282 -6.57 -28.11 -0.46
N ALA A 283 -5.25 -28.24 -0.52
CA ALA A 283 -4.55 -29.46 -0.12
C ALA A 283 -4.62 -29.74 1.40
N GLY A 284 -5.18 -28.82 2.20
CA GLY A 284 -5.46 -29.00 3.64
C GLY A 284 -4.31 -28.59 4.57
N TYR A 285 -3.31 -27.86 4.09
CA TYR A 285 -2.19 -27.41 4.93
C TYR A 285 -2.49 -26.11 5.67
N SER A 286 -1.75 -25.86 6.76
CA SER A 286 -1.68 -24.51 7.33
C SER A 286 -0.84 -23.64 6.41
N VAL A 287 -1.29 -22.43 6.11
CA VAL A 287 -0.65 -21.59 5.09
C VAL A 287 -0.43 -20.18 5.61
N LEU A 288 0.77 -19.65 5.40
CA LEU A 288 1.12 -18.25 5.60
C LEU A 288 1.43 -17.63 4.23
N GLY A 289 0.81 -16.50 3.93
CA GLY A 289 1.14 -15.70 2.75
C GLY A 289 1.25 -14.22 3.08
N TRP A 290 1.89 -13.50 2.18
CA TRP A 290 2.25 -12.11 2.40
C TRP A 290 2.40 -11.36 1.08
N ASN A 291 2.10 -10.06 1.11
CA ASN A 291 2.29 -9.19 -0.05
C ASN A 291 3.68 -8.58 0.01
N ARG A 292 4.33 -8.49 -1.15
CA ARG A 292 5.67 -7.91 -1.26
C ARG A 292 5.67 -6.42 -0.89
N PRO A 293 6.79 -5.87 -0.39
CA PRO A 293 6.87 -4.45 -0.08
C PRO A 293 6.59 -3.65 -1.36
N GLY A 294 5.67 -2.69 -1.26
CA GLY A 294 5.19 -1.91 -2.41
C GLY A 294 3.96 -2.47 -3.13
N PHE A 295 3.48 -3.68 -2.78
CA PHE A 295 2.24 -4.27 -3.33
C PHE A 295 1.04 -4.01 -2.41
N GLY A 296 1.30 -3.77 -1.12
CA GLY A 296 0.32 -3.25 -0.17
C GLY A 296 -0.04 -1.79 -0.44
N GLU A 297 -0.90 -1.20 0.40
CA GLU A 297 -1.40 0.17 0.25
C GLU A 297 -0.38 1.28 0.43
#